data_AF-A0A535GLA6-F1
#
_entry.id   AF-A0A535GLA6-F1
#
_cell.length_a   1.000
_cell.length_b   1.000
_cell.length_c   1.000
_cell.angle_alpha   90.00
_cell.angle_beta   90.00
_cell.angle_gamma   90.00
#
_symmetry.space_group_name_H-M   'P 1'
#
loop_
_entity.id
_entity.type
_entity.pdbx_description
1 polymer ?
#
loop_
_entity_poly.entity_id
_entity_poly.type
_entity_poly.pdbx_seq_one_letter_code
_entity_poly.pdbx_strand_id
1 'polypeptide(L)' 'MGVVYRAYHSELERTGAVKVMQAITPDPDTVARFRHEAQAIARLRHPNIVDVY' A
#
# COMPACT_ATOMS: atom_id res chain seq x y z
N MET A 1 10.02 3.98 5.70
CA MET A 1 8.58 3.81 6.00
C MET A 1 7.84 5.04 5.52
N GLY A 2 6.62 4.88 5.01
CA GLY A 2 5.89 5.92 4.27
C GLY A 2 4.76 6.57 5.06
N VAL A 3 4.04 7.50 4.42
CA VAL A 3 2.84 8.16 4.95
C VAL A 3 1.59 7.57 4.30
N VAL A 4 0.53 7.40 5.08
CA VAL A 4 -0.76 6.90 4.61
C VAL A 4 -1.75 8.06 4.54
N TYR A 5 -2.36 8.26 3.37
CA TYR A 5 -3.37 9.26 3.14
C TYR A 5 -4.74 8.61 2.94
N ARG A 6 -5.80 9.28 3.41
CA ARG A 6 -7.16 9.01 2.93
C ARG A 6 -7.29 9.58 1.53
N ALA A 7 -7.70 8.77 0.57
CA ALA A 7 -7.86 9.17 -0.82
C ALA A 7 -9.21 8.70 -1.37
N TYR A 8 -9.73 9.43 -2.36
CA TYR A 8 -10.90 9.02 -3.13
C TYR A 8 -10.45 8.57 -4.52
N HIS A 9 -10.80 7.34 -4.91
CA HIS A 9 -10.51 6.78 -6.22
C HIS A 9 -11.68 7.07 -7.17
N SER A 10 -11.57 8.11 -7.99
CA SER A 10 -12.67 8.63 -8.81
C SER A 10 -13.24 7.62 -9.80
N GLU A 11 -12.40 6.80 -10.45
CA GLU A 11 -12.86 5.82 -11.45
C GLU A 11 -13.60 4.62 -10.83
N LEU A 12 -13.39 4.35 -9.54
CA LEU A 12 -14.04 3.24 -8.83
C LEU A 12 -15.02 3.76 -7.77
N GLU A 13 -15.22 5.09 -7.73
CA GLU A 13 -16.10 5.81 -6.82
C GLU A 13 -15.98 5.39 -5.35
N ARG A 14 -14.77 5.07 -4.87
CA ARG A 14 -14.55 4.55 -3.51
C ARG A 14 -13.49 5.33 -2.74
N THR A 15 -13.69 5.43 -1.42
CA THR A 15 -12.66 5.96 -0.51
C THR A 15 -11.73 4.84 -0.05
N GLY A 16 -10.43 5.09 -0.09
CA GLY A 16 -9.40 4.15 0.32
C GLY A 16 -8.22 4.83 1.02
N ALA A 17 -7.19 4.03 1.29
CA ALA A 17 -5.93 4.49 1.87
C ALA A 17 -4.80 4.34 0.85
N VAL A 18 -3.93 5.36 0.74
CA VAL A 18 -2.77 5.34 -0.16
C VAL A 18 -1.50 5.50 0.67
N LYS A 19 -0.64 4.47 0.67
CA LYS A 19 0.66 4.47 1.35
C LYS A 19 1.73 4.94 0.37
N VAL A 20 2.31 6.12 0.63
CA VAL A 20 3.35 6.74 -0.18
C VAL A 20 4.70 6.60 0.51
N MET A 21 5.69 6.06 -0.20
CA MET A 21 7.05 5.96 0.31
C MET A 21 7.71 7.34 0.28
N GLN A 22 8.08 7.87 1.45
CA GLN A 22 8.83 9.11 1.57
C GLN A 22 10.32 8.78 1.62
N ALA A 23 11.01 8.89 0.48
CA ALA A 23 12.46 8.83 0.44
C ALA A 23 13.00 9.74 -0.68
N ILE A 24 13.93 10.62 -0.34
CA ILE A 24 14.68 11.43 -1.33
C ILE A 24 15.56 10.51 -2.19
N THR A 25 16.10 9.45 -1.58
CA THR A 25 16.75 8.32 -2.25
C THR A 25 16.22 7.02 -1.62
N PRO A 26 15.41 6.22 -2.33
CA PRO A 26 14.87 4.99 -1.77
C PRO A 26 15.97 3.94 -1.63
N ASP A 27 16.24 3.54 -0.37
CA ASP A 27 17.07 2.39 -0.04
C ASP A 27 16.48 1.09 -0.68
N PRO A 28 17.27 0.30 -1.42
CA PRO A 28 16.79 -0.92 -2.09
C PRO A 28 16.08 -1.90 -1.17
N ASP A 29 16.54 -2.06 0.07
CA ASP A 29 15.92 -2.98 1.04
C ASP A 29 14.53 -2.50 1.47
N THR A 30 14.38 -1.18 1.60
CA THR A 30 13.10 -0.53 1.90
C THR A 30 12.09 -0.67 0.76
N VAL A 31 12.54 -0.60 -0.50
CA VAL A 31 11.68 -0.88 -1.67
C VAL A 31 11.31 -2.36 -1.73
N ALA A 32 12.29 -3.25 -1.49
CA ALA A 32 12.07 -4.69 -1.50
C ALA A 32 11.02 -5.11 -0.44
N ARG A 33 11.15 -4.61 0.80
CA ARG A 33 10.15 -4.84 1.84
C ARG A 33 8.77 -4.31 1.47
N PHE A 34 8.68 -3.08 0.95
CA PHE A 34 7.40 -2.51 0.56
C PHE A 34 6.68 -3.38 -0.48
N ARG A 35 7.42 -3.86 -1.50
CA ARG A 35 6.88 -4.79 -2.50
C ARG A 35 6.49 -6.13 -1.88
N HIS A 36 7.33 -6.68 -1.01
CA HIS A 36 7.07 -7.97 -0.36
C HIS A 36 5.81 -7.91 0.51
N GLU A 37 5.64 -6.86 1.32
CA GLU A 37 4.43 -6.61 2.13
C GLU A 37 3.17 -6.56 1.25
N ALA A 38 3.21 -5.76 0.17
CA ALA A 38 2.08 -5.64 -0.74
C ALA A 38 1.71 -6.97 -1.41
N GLN A 39 2.72 -7.73 -1.87
CA GLN A 39 2.52 -9.04 -2.49
C GLN A 39 1.98 -10.09 -1.51
N ALA A 40 2.45 -10.08 -0.26
CA ALA A 40 1.96 -10.98 0.77
C ALA A 40 0.48 -10.71 1.08
N ILE A 41 0.10 -9.44 1.24
CA ILE A 41 -1.28 -9.06 1.55
C ILE A 41 -2.21 -9.31 0.35
N ALA A 42 -1.78 -9.00 -0.87
CA ALA A 42 -2.59 -9.21 -2.09
C ALA A 42 -3.00 -10.67 -2.33
N ARG A 43 -2.29 -11.64 -1.71
CA ARG A 43 -2.61 -13.08 -1.78
C ARG A 43 -3.59 -13.52 -0.71
N LEU A 44 -3.90 -12.68 0.28
CA LEU A 44 -4.80 -12.99 1.38
C LEU A 44 -6.17 -12.36 1.13
N ARG A 45 -7.23 -13.14 1.36
CA ARG A 45 -8.62 -12.67 1.33
C ARG A 45 -9.28 -13.11 2.61
N HIS A 46 -9.48 -12.18 3.54
CA HIS A 46 -10.08 -12.47 4.83
C HIS A 46 -10.71 -11.21 5.43
N PRO A 47 -11.89 -11.28 6.07
CA PRO A 47 -12.58 -10.09 6.60
C PRO A 47 -11.80 -9.30 7.67
N ASN A 48 -10.73 -9.88 8.22
CA ASN A 48 -9.88 -9.25 9.25
C ASN A 48 -8.50 -8.84 8.70
N ILE A 49 -8.30 -8.87 7.37
CA ILE A 49 -7.07 -8.46 6.70
C ILE A 49 -7.44 -7.39 5.68
N VAL A 50 -6.68 -6.31 5.65
CA VAL A 50 -6.92 -5.23 4.67
C VAL A 50 -6.62 -5.73 3.27
N ASP A 51 -7.50 -5.45 2.32
CA ASP A 51 -7.25 -5.72 0.92
C ASP A 51 -6.31 -4.65 0.33
N VAL A 52 -5.32 -5.10 -0.43
CA VAL A 52 -4.47 -4.25 -1.27
C VAL A 52 -4.87 -4.49 -2.74
N TYR A 53 -4.95 -3.41 -3.51
CA TYR A 53 -5.37 -3.40 -4.92
C TYR A 53 -4.25 -2.87 -5.81
#